data_AF-A0A967BUZ1-F1
#
_entry.id   AF-A0A967BUZ1-F1
#
_cell.length_a   1.000
_cell.length_b   1.000
_cell.length_c   1.000
_cell.angle_alpha   90.00
_cell.angle_beta   90.00
_cell.angle_gamma   90.00
#
_symmetry.space_group_name_H-M   'P 1'
#
loop_
_entity.id
_entity.type
_entity.pdbx_description
1 polymer ?
#
loop_
_entity_poly.entity_id
_entity_poly.type
_entity_poly.pdbx_seq_one_letter_code
_entity_poly.pdbx_strand_id
1 'polypeptide(L)'
;APLAVVLCLAVFVVAVRLSGFVSLGSLLGSAAMIPGLFLLAEPPWKLWLAAGVVVMIWIRHYRNIGRLLSGTEKSWKKDQGRPR
;
A
#
# COMPACT_ATOMS: atom_id res chain seq x y z
N ALA A 1 12.91 -12.55 -2.77
CA ALA A 1 13.57 -11.34 -2.23
C ALA A 1 12.93 -10.96 -0.89
N PRO A 2 13.33 -11.58 0.23
CA PRO A 2 12.78 -11.25 1.55
C PRO A 2 13.01 -9.78 1.93
N LEU A 3 14.12 -9.18 1.50
CA LEU A 3 14.43 -7.75 1.69
C LEU A 3 13.40 -6.81 1.04
N ALA A 4 12.94 -7.11 -0.18
CA ALA A 4 11.93 -6.30 -0.87
C ALA A 4 10.58 -6.31 -0.13
N VAL A 5 10.22 -7.45 0.46
CA VAL A 5 8.99 -7.58 1.26
C VAL A 5 9.10 -6.75 2.53
N VAL A 6 10.23 -6.78 3.23
CA VAL A 6 10.48 -5.96 4.43
C VAL A 6 10.42 -4.47 4.09
N LEU A 7 11.00 -4.06 2.96
CA LEU A 7 10.97 -2.67 2.50
C LEU A 7 9.53 -2.22 2.19
N CYS A 8 8.76 -3.05 1.49
CA CYS A 8 7.32 -2.81 1.26
C CYS A 8 6.54 -2.68 2.55
N LEU A 9 6.80 -3.56 3.53
CA LEU A 9 6.11 -3.55 4.81
C LEU A 9 6.45 -2.29 5.61
N ALA A 10 7.71 -1.87 5.58
CA ALA A 10 8.16 -0.63 6.21
C ALA A 10 7.47 0.60 5.58
N VAL A 11 7.45 0.70 4.25
CA VAL A 11 6.76 1.79 3.54
C VAL A 11 5.27 1.77 3.82
N PHE A 12 4.64 0.59 3.84
CA PHE A 12 3.24 0.42 4.21
C PHE A 12 2.96 0.97 5.62
N VAL A 13 3.72 0.53 6.62
CA VAL A 13 3.53 0.95 8.02
C VAL A 13 3.70 2.47 8.15
N VAL A 14 4.74 3.05 7.54
CA VAL A 14 4.97 4.50 7.56
C VAL A 14 3.82 5.25 6.89
N ALA A 15 3.39 4.80 5.70
CA ALA A 15 2.30 5.42 4.96
C ALA A 15 0.96 5.35 5.71
N VAL A 16 0.62 4.21 6.33
CA VAL A 16 -0.58 4.07 7.17
C VAL A 16 -0.48 4.97 8.40
N ARG A 17 0.69 5.08 9.03
CA ARG A 17 0.85 5.85 10.27
C ARG A 17 0.80 7.36 10.03
N LEU A 18 1.29 7.83 8.87
CA LEU A 18 1.18 9.22 8.44
C LEU A 18 -0.23 9.56 7.97
N SER A 19 -0.84 8.74 7.11
CA SER A 19 -2.14 9.03 6.49
C SER A 19 -3.35 8.66 7.35
N GLY A 20 -3.23 7.67 8.25
CA GLY A 20 -4.35 7.11 9.00
C GLY A 20 -5.29 6.24 8.16
N PHE A 21 -4.93 5.94 6.90
CA PHE A 21 -5.73 5.15 5.97
C PHE A 21 -4.98 3.88 5.55
N VAL A 22 -5.53 2.72 5.90
CA VAL A 22 -4.96 1.41 5.54
C VAL A 22 -4.93 1.24 4.02
N SER A 23 -5.93 1.74 3.30
CA SER A 23 -6.00 1.69 1.84
C SER A 23 -4.92 2.53 1.16
N LEU A 24 -4.62 3.73 1.66
CA LEU A 24 -3.54 4.55 1.12
C LEU A 24 -2.18 3.89 1.38
N GLY A 25 -2.01 3.29 2.56
CA GLY A 25 -0.84 2.50 2.89
C GLY A 25 -0.60 1.35 1.92
N SER A 26 -1.63 0.57 1.57
CA SER A 26 -1.51 -0.52 0.60
C SER A 26 -1.15 -0.03 -0.80
N LEU A 27 -1.71 1.09 -1.25
CA LEU A 27 -1.35 1.68 -2.54
C LEU A 27 0.11 2.13 -2.58
N LEU A 28 0.54 2.88 -1.56
CA LEU A 28 1.91 3.38 -1.48
C LEU A 28 2.93 2.26 -1.26
N GLY A 29 2.62 1.30 -0.41
CA GLY A 29 3.46 0.12 -0.15
C GLY A 29 3.60 -0.77 -1.38
N SER A 30 2.52 -0.97 -2.15
CA SER A 30 2.58 -1.71 -3.41
C SER A 30 3.34 -0.95 -4.50
N ALA A 31 3.14 0.37 -4.63
CA ALA A 31 3.90 1.21 -5.55
C ALA A 31 5.40 1.23 -5.23
N ALA A 32 5.78 1.20 -3.94
CA ALA A 32 7.16 1.14 -3.51
C ALA A 32 7.87 -0.20 -3.80
N MET A 33 7.13 -1.25 -4.15
CA MET A 33 7.73 -2.53 -4.53
C MET A 33 8.54 -2.44 -5.82
N ILE A 34 8.08 -1.64 -6.79
CA ILE A 34 8.73 -1.47 -8.09
C ILE A 34 10.11 -0.82 -7.96
N PRO A 35 10.27 0.37 -7.33
CA PRO A 35 11.60 0.95 -7.12
C PRO A 35 12.47 0.08 -6.18
N GLY A 36 11.88 -0.62 -5.22
CA GLY A 36 12.62 -1.56 -4.37
C GLY A 36 13.25 -2.72 -5.15
N LEU A 37 12.50 -3.32 -6.08
CA LEU A 37 13.02 -4.36 -6.98
C LEU A 37 14.07 -3.82 -7.95
N PHE A 38 13.90 -2.58 -8.42
CA PHE A 38 14.87 -1.90 -9.27
C PHE A 38 16.19 -1.65 -8.54
N LEU A 39 16.14 -1.15 -7.31
CA LEU A 39 17.32 -0.89 -6.47
C LEU A 39 18.09 -2.16 -6.09
N LEU A 40 17.37 -3.28 -5.94
CA LEU A 40 17.96 -4.59 -5.64
C LEU A 40 18.48 -5.32 -6.90
N ALA A 41 18.40 -4.70 -8.08
CA ALA A 41 18.79 -5.30 -9.37
C ALA A 41 18.19 -6.71 -9.58
N GLU A 42 16.95 -6.90 -9.14
CA GLU A 42 16.27 -8.19 -9.21
C GLU A 42 15.88 -8.53 -10.66
N PRO A 43 15.85 -9.81 -11.03
CA PRO A 43 15.58 -10.23 -12.40
C PRO A 43 14.18 -9.79 -12.88
N PRO A 44 14.04 -9.50 -14.19
CA PRO A 44 12.87 -8.84 -14.76
C PRO A 44 11.56 -9.61 -14.59
N TRP A 45 11.61 -10.94 -14.47
CA TRP A 45 10.41 -11.74 -14.20
C TRP A 45 9.75 -11.40 -12.84
N LYS A 46 10.54 -10.99 -11.84
CA LYS A 46 10.02 -10.56 -10.53
C LYS A 46 9.33 -9.20 -10.63
N LEU A 47 9.81 -8.30 -11.50
CA LEU A 47 9.17 -7.03 -11.80
C LEU A 47 7.79 -7.24 -12.43
N TRP A 48 7.67 -8.15 -13.41
CA TRP A 48 6.39 -8.49 -14.03
C TRP A 48 5.39 -9.08 -13.02
N LEU A 49 5.88 -9.99 -12.16
CA LEU A 49 5.05 -10.59 -11.12
C LEU A 49 4.60 -9.54 -10.08
N ALA A 50 5.52 -8.67 -9.65
CA ALA A 50 5.20 -7.57 -8.75
C ALA A 50 4.19 -6.61 -9.39
N ALA A 51 4.39 -6.20 -10.65
CA ALA A 51 3.46 -5.34 -11.38
C ALA A 51 2.04 -5.94 -11.42
N GLY A 52 1.92 -7.25 -11.69
CA GLY A 52 0.64 -7.95 -11.64
C GLY A 52 -0.03 -7.90 -10.24
N VAL A 53 0.76 -8.10 -9.19
CA VAL A 53 0.29 -8.00 -7.80
C VAL A 53 -0.13 -6.57 -7.45
N VAL A 54 0.64 -5.55 -7.83
CA VAL A 54 0.30 -4.14 -7.63
C VAL A 54 -1.03 -3.83 -8.31
N VAL A 55 -1.18 -4.19 -9.58
CA VAL A 55 -2.43 -3.98 -10.33
C VAL A 55 -3.61 -4.68 -9.66
N MET A 56 -3.43 -5.92 -9.21
CA MET A 56 -4.50 -6.65 -8.51
C MET A 56 -4.90 -6.00 -7.18
N ILE A 57 -3.94 -5.48 -6.41
CA ILE A 57 -4.20 -4.73 -5.18
C ILE A 57 -4.98 -3.46 -5.49
N TRP A 58 -4.58 -2.73 -6.53
CA TRP A 58 -5.23 -1.49 -6.95
C TRP A 58 -6.66 -1.73 -7.43
N ILE A 59 -6.89 -2.76 -8.24
CA ILE A 59 -8.23 -3.19 -8.65
C ILE A 59 -9.06 -3.54 -7.42
N ARG A 60 -8.52 -4.29 -6.46
CA ARG A 60 -9.26 -4.67 -5.26
C ARG A 60 -9.59 -3.48 -4.36
N HIS A 61 -8.80 -2.42 -4.43
CA HIS A 61 -8.97 -1.21 -3.63
C HIS A 61 -9.63 -0.06 -4.38
N TYR A 62 -10.07 -0.23 -5.62
CA TYR A 62 -10.74 0.83 -6.40
C TYR A 62 -11.93 1.44 -5.64
N ARG A 63 -12.71 0.61 -4.92
CA ARG A 63 -13.83 1.07 -4.08
C ARG A 63 -13.37 1.89 -2.87
N ASN A 64 -12.22 1.54 -2.29
CA ASN A 64 -11.62 2.28 -1.18
C ASN A 64 -10.99 3.60 -1.67
N ILE A 65 -10.41 3.62 -2.88
CA ILE A 65 -9.93 4.86 -3.52
C ILE A 65 -11.10 5.82 -3.73
N GLY A 66 -12.25 5.34 -4.22
CA GLY A 66 -13.46 6.16 -4.36
C GLY A 66 -13.97 6.70 -3.02
N ARG A 67 -13.83 5.93 -1.93
CA ARG A 67 -14.18 6.39 -0.56
C ARG A 67 -13.16 7.37 0.03
N LEU A 68 -11.88 7.21 -0.30
CA LEU A 68 -10.81 8.16 0.03
C LEU A 68 -11.05 9.51 -0.65
N LEU A 69 -11.32 9.51 -1.96
CA LEU A 69 -11.61 10.71 -2.76
C LEU A 69 -12.91 11.40 -2.31
N SER A 70 -13.91 10.64 -1.88
CA SER A 70 -15.16 11.20 -1.35
C SER A 70 -15.08 11.58 0.14
N GLY A 71 -13.94 11.37 0.81
CA GLY A 71 -13.78 11.66 2.24
C GLY A 71 -14.65 10.80 3.17
N THR A 72 -15.26 9.72 2.65
CA THR A 72 -16.15 8.82 3.40
C THR A 72 -15.41 7.64 4.02
N GLU A 73 -14.10 7.51 3.78
CA GLU A 73 -13.26 6.50 4.40
C GLU A 73 -13.10 6.74 5.90
N LYS A 74 -13.40 5.72 6.70
CA LYS A 74 -13.17 5.73 8.14
C LYS A 74 -11.67 5.73 8.38
N SER A 75 -11.11 6.90 8.66
CA SER A 75 -9.73 7.01 9.14
C SER A 75 -9.59 6.20 10.43
N TRP A 76 -8.59 5.31 10.47
CA TRP A 76 -8.33 4.45 11.63
C TRP A 76 -7.98 5.28 12.88
N LYS A 77 -7.47 6.50 12.69
CA LYS A 77 -7.24 7.49 13.77
C LYS A 77 -8.53 8.03 14.39
N LYS A 78 -9.65 8.08 13.67
CA LYS A 78 -10.89 8.73 14.14
C LYS A 78 -11.77 7.80 15.00
N ASP A 79 -11.55 6.49 14.94
CA ASP A 79 -12.36 5.51 15.67
C ASP A 79 -11.85 5.27 17.11
N GLN A 80 -10.69 5.80 17.49
CA GLN A 80 -10.15 5.70 18.85
C GLN A 80 -10.81 6.66 19.86
N GLY A 81 -11.73 7.54 19.42
CA GLY A 81 -12.33 8.58 20.26
C GLY A 81 -13.83 8.46 20.52
N ARG A 82 -14.51 7.40 20.05
CA ARG A 82 -15.96 7.24 20.28
C ARG A 82 -16.20 6.15 21.33
N PRO A 83 -16.59 6.49 22.58
CA PRO A 83 -17.00 5.49 23.54
C PRO A 83 -18.22 4.76 22.98
N ARG A 84 -18.21 3.43 23.07
CA ARG A 84 -19.34 2.56 22.74
C ARG A 84 -20.45 2.74 23.75
#